data_AF-A0A844M461-F1
#
_entry.id   AF-A0A844M461-F1
#
_cell.length_a   1.000
_cell.length_b   1.000
_cell.length_c   1.000
_cell.angle_alpha   90.00
_cell.angle_beta   90.00
_cell.angle_gamma   90.00
#
_symmetry.space_group_name_H-M   'P 1'
#
loop_
_entity.id
_entity.type
_entity.pdbx_description
1 polymer ?
#
loop_
_entity_poly.entity_id
_entity_poly.type
_entity_poly.pdbx_seq_one_letter_code
_entity_poly.pdbx_strand_id
1 'polypeptide(L)'
;VIVVASVSCIYGLGSPKEYADSAVSLRPGQEISRDQLLNDLVDIQFERNDIDFQRGRFRVRGDVVEVFPASRDEHAFRIEFFGDEID
;
A
#
# COMPACT_ATOMS: atom_id res chain seq x y z
N VAL A 1 15.79 10.57 12.19
CA VAL A 1 16.14 9.38 11.39
C VAL A 1 17.57 9.55 10.88
N ILE A 2 18.42 8.53 10.99
CA ILE A 2 19.76 8.52 10.39
C ILE A 2 19.76 7.42 9.32
N VAL A 3 20.18 7.74 8.10
CA VAL A 3 20.25 6.78 6.97
C VAL A 3 21.72 6.61 6.59
N VAL A 4 22.21 5.37 6.56
CA VAL A 4 23.56 5.03 6.09
C VAL A 4 23.42 4.36 4.73
N ALA A 5 24.10 4.87 3.70
CA ALA A 5 23.99 4.37 2.34
C ALA A 5 25.36 4.34 1.63
N SER A 6 25.47 3.47 0.62
CA SER A 6 26.61 3.45 -0.31
C SER A 6 26.40 4.47 -1.45
N VAL A 7 27.33 4.54 -2.39
CA VAL A 7 27.25 5.43 -3.57
C VAL A 7 25.99 5.19 -4.40
N SER A 8 25.32 4.03 -4.29
CA SER A 8 24.05 3.79 -4.99
C SER A 8 22.94 4.78 -4.62
N CYS A 9 23.06 5.52 -3.51
CA CYS A 9 22.04 6.50 -3.09
C CYS A 9 21.85 7.68 -4.04
N ILE A 10 22.78 7.91 -4.99
CA ILE A 10 22.67 8.98 -5.98
C ILE A 10 22.05 8.50 -7.31
N TYR A 11 21.71 7.21 -7.43
CA TYR A 11 21.23 6.59 -8.65
C TYR A 11 19.89 5.87 -8.45
N GLY A 12 19.08 5.78 -9.50
CA GLY A 12 17.91 4.89 -9.54
C GLY A 12 16.71 5.33 -8.69
N LEU A 13 16.67 6.59 -8.25
CA LEU A 13 15.54 7.15 -7.50
C LEU A 13 14.69 8.02 -8.42
N GLY A 14 13.36 7.80 -8.38
CA GLY A 14 12.37 8.68 -8.99
C GLY A 14 12.27 10.02 -8.25
N SER A 15 11.36 10.88 -8.70
CA SER A 15 11.09 12.16 -8.03
C SER A 15 10.61 11.92 -6.60
N PRO A 16 11.28 12.47 -5.56
CA PRO A 16 10.84 12.32 -4.18
C PRO A 16 9.45 12.91 -3.93
N LYS A 17 9.09 13.95 -4.68
CA LYS A 17 7.78 14.58 -4.60
C LYS A 17 6.70 13.63 -5.13
N GLU A 18 6.92 13.05 -6.30
CA GLU A 18 5.96 12.09 -6.88
C GLU A 18 5.80 10.87 -5.97
N TYR A 19 6.90 10.36 -5.40
CA TYR A 19 6.82 9.26 -4.44
C TYR A 19 6.00 9.61 -3.20
N ALA A 20 6.14 10.82 -2.66
CA ALA A 20 5.35 11.29 -1.54
C ALA A 20 3.87 11.49 -1.90
N ASP A 21 3.59 12.00 -3.10
CA ASP A 21 2.25 12.24 -3.61
C ASP A 21 1.51 10.91 -3.94
N SER A 22 2.26 9.85 -4.26
CA SER A 22 1.74 8.47 -4.45
C SER A 22 1.43 7.73 -3.13
N ALA A 23 1.63 8.34 -1.96
CA ALA A 23 1.34 7.66 -0.70
C ALA A 23 -0.18 7.59 -0.45
N VAL A 24 -0.74 6.38 -0.43
CA VAL A 24 -2.13 6.15 -0.04
C VAL A 24 -2.25 6.27 1.48
N SER A 25 -2.92 7.32 1.94
CA SER A 25 -3.20 7.56 3.36
C SER A 25 -4.57 6.99 3.73
N LEU A 26 -4.59 6.07 4.69
CA LEU A 26 -5.81 5.47 5.23
C LEU A 26 -5.98 5.83 6.71
N ARG A 27 -7.22 6.09 7.13
CA ARG A 27 -7.59 6.34 8.53
C ARG A 27 -8.90 5.61 8.87
N PRO A 28 -9.08 5.13 10.11
CA PRO A 28 -10.40 4.66 10.56
C PRO A 28 -11.45 5.77 10.42
N GLY A 29 -12.66 5.43 9.97
CA GLY A 29 -13.77 6.34 9.68
C GLY A 29 -13.62 7.12 8.37
N GLN A 30 -12.68 6.75 7.50
CA GLN A 30 -12.54 7.39 6.18
C GLN A 30 -13.60 6.82 5.22
N GLU A 31 -14.39 7.72 4.62
CA GLU A 31 -15.29 7.38 3.50
C GLU A 31 -14.46 7.15 2.23
N ILE A 32 -14.25 5.88 1.89
CA ILE A 32 -13.61 5.44 0.67
C ILE A 32 -14.19 4.07 0.30
N SER A 33 -14.66 3.92 -0.93
CA SER A 33 -15.13 2.63 -1.39
C SER A 33 -13.96 1.65 -1.51
N ARG A 34 -14.21 0.38 -1.23
CA ARG A 34 -13.19 -0.66 -1.38
C ARG A 34 -12.55 -0.63 -2.76
N ASP A 35 -13.37 -0.53 -3.81
CA ASP A 35 -12.88 -0.58 -5.20
C ASP A 35 -12.01 0.64 -5.54
N GLN A 36 -12.29 1.81 -4.93
CA GLN A 36 -11.41 2.98 -5.03
C GLN A 36 -10.02 2.67 -4.44
N LEU A 37 -9.97 2.10 -3.23
CA LEU A 37 -8.70 1.70 -2.62
C LEU A 37 -7.92 0.71 -3.51
N LEU A 38 -8.60 -0.27 -4.12
CA LEU A 38 -7.93 -1.24 -4.97
C LEU A 38 -7.30 -0.59 -6.20
N ASN A 39 -7.98 0.39 -6.82
CA ASN A 39 -7.42 1.15 -7.93
C ASN A 39 -6.22 1.98 -7.49
N ASP A 40 -6.34 2.70 -6.37
CA ASP A 40 -5.25 3.51 -5.84
C ASP A 40 -4.00 2.65 -5.56
N LEU A 41 -4.18 1.43 -5.04
CA LEU A 41 -3.09 0.47 -4.80
C LEU A 41 -2.44 0.00 -6.10
N VAL A 42 -3.23 -0.30 -7.14
CA VAL A 42 -2.71 -0.72 -8.45
C VAL A 42 -1.94 0.43 -9.12
N ASP A 43 -2.42 1.66 -9.01
CA ASP A 43 -1.77 2.85 -9.58
C ASP A 43 -0.37 3.08 -8.99
N ILE A 44 -0.16 2.68 -7.73
CA ILE A 44 1.13 2.76 -7.04
C ILE A 44 1.94 1.45 -7.15
N GLN A 45 1.63 0.62 -8.14
CA GLN A 45 2.33 -0.62 -8.52
C GLN A 45 2.17 -1.79 -7.55
N PHE A 46 1.13 -1.82 -6.71
CA PHE A 46 0.81 -3.07 -6.01
C PHE A 46 0.08 -4.04 -6.92
N GLU A 47 0.35 -5.32 -6.72
CA GLU A 47 -0.28 -6.40 -7.48
C GLU A 47 -1.36 -7.09 -6.63
N ARG A 48 -2.54 -7.31 -7.22
CA ARG A 48 -3.57 -8.14 -6.58
C ARG A 48 -3.17 -9.61 -6.68
N ASN A 49 -3.01 -10.29 -5.55
CA ASN A 49 -2.74 -11.72 -5.51
C ASN A 49 -3.41 -12.39 -4.31
N ASP A 50 -4.51 -13.11 -4.57
CA ASP A 50 -5.32 -13.75 -3.53
C ASP A 50 -4.72 -15.10 -3.05
N ILE A 51 -3.70 -15.61 -3.73
CA ILE A 51 -3.07 -16.92 -3.46
C ILE A 51 -1.71 -16.74 -2.74
N ASP A 52 -0.82 -15.93 -3.32
CA ASP A 52 0.56 -15.75 -2.87
C ASP A 52 0.76 -14.34 -2.31
N PHE A 53 0.60 -14.24 -1.00
CA PHE A 53 0.62 -12.98 -0.27
C PHE A 53 2.04 -12.62 0.17
N GLN A 54 2.68 -11.78 -0.64
CA GLN A 54 4.07 -11.32 -0.47
C GLN A 54 4.15 -9.80 -0.57
N ARG A 55 5.31 -9.22 -0.28
CA ARG A 55 5.59 -7.79 -0.39
C ARG A 55 5.14 -7.19 -1.73
N GLY A 56 4.57 -5.99 -1.66
CA GLY A 56 4.09 -5.29 -2.86
C GLY A 56 2.80 -5.88 -3.42
N ARG A 57 2.12 -6.74 -2.66
CA ARG A 57 0.85 -7.35 -3.06
C ARG A 57 -0.25 -7.07 -2.06
N PHE A 58 -1.47 -7.11 -2.55
CA PHE A 58 -2.67 -7.10 -1.71
C PHE A 58 -3.62 -8.22 -2.10
N ARG A 59 -4.49 -8.61 -1.17
CA ARG A 59 -5.56 -9.56 -1.40
C ARG A 59 -6.89 -9.07 -0.84
N VAL A 60 -7.97 -9.56 -1.41
CA VAL A 60 -9.33 -9.12 -1.06
C VAL A 60 -10.16 -10.32 -0.62
N ARG A 61 -10.81 -10.20 0.54
CA ARG A 61 -11.71 -11.21 1.11
C ARG A 61 -12.99 -10.53 1.58
N GLY A 62 -13.95 -10.39 0.67
CA GLY A 62 -15.21 -9.69 0.95
C GLY A 62 -14.94 -8.21 1.25
N ASP A 63 -15.21 -7.82 2.50
CA ASP A 63 -15.02 -6.44 2.99
C ASP A 63 -13.67 -6.24 3.69
N VAL A 64 -12.78 -7.23 3.59
CA VAL A 64 -11.42 -7.14 4.14
C VAL A 64 -10.42 -7.03 3.01
N VAL A 65 -9.60 -5.99 3.04
CA VAL A 65 -8.43 -5.82 2.17
C VAL A 65 -7.18 -5.97 3.01
N GLU A 66 -6.30 -6.88 2.60
CA GLU A 66 -5.00 -7.05 3.24
C GLU A 66 -3.89 -6.59 2.30
N VAL A 67 -3.02 -5.72 2.77
CA VAL A 67 -1.95 -5.09 1.98
C VAL A 67 -0.61 -5.41 2.61
N PHE A 68 0.31 -5.96 1.82
CA PHE A 68 1.67 -6.25 2.25
C PHE A 68 2.63 -5.14 1.78
N PRO A 69 3.14 -4.28 2.68
CA PRO A 69 3.97 -3.15 2.29
C PRO A 69 5.25 -3.60 1.57
N ALA A 70 5.63 -2.89 0.51
CA ALA A 70 6.88 -3.18 -0.19
C ALA A 70 8.14 -3.04 0.70
N SER A 71 8.08 -2.19 1.73
CA SER A 71 9.20 -1.84 2.61
C SER A 71 9.37 -2.73 3.85
N ARG A 72 8.39 -3.59 4.20
CA ARG A 72 8.41 -4.40 5.42
C ARG A 72 8.26 -5.88 5.09
N ASP A 73 8.97 -6.76 5.82
CA ASP A 73 8.91 -8.23 5.62
C ASP A 73 7.88 -8.94 6.49
N GLU A 74 7.48 -8.33 7.61
CA GLU A 74 6.88 -9.11 8.71
C GLU A 74 5.42 -8.78 9.00
N HIS A 75 4.93 -7.61 8.57
CA HIS A 75 3.62 -7.10 8.96
C HIS A 75 2.85 -6.64 7.73
N ALA A 76 1.70 -7.26 7.50
CA ALA A 76 0.69 -6.79 6.58
C ALA A 76 -0.31 -5.88 7.31
N PHE A 77 -0.89 -4.93 6.58
CA PHE A 77 -2.03 -4.16 7.04
C PHE A 77 -3.31 -4.89 6.67
N ARG A 78 -4.24 -4.96 7.61
CA ARG A 78 -5.60 -5.43 7.37
C ARG A 78 -6.53 -4.24 7.52
N ILE A 79 -7.32 -4.00 6.50
CA ILE A 79 -8.25 -2.89 6.40
C ILE A 79 -9.64 -3.52 6.28
N GLU A 80 -10.50 -3.23 7.24
CA GLU A 80 -11.87 -3.71 7.26
C GLU A 80 -12.79 -2.60 6.76
N PHE A 81 -13.78 -2.97 5.96
CA PHE A 81 -14.75 -2.05 5.41
C PHE A 81 -16.14 -2.36 5.94
N PHE A 82 -16.94 -1.31 6.13
CA PHE A 82 -18.38 -1.39 6.34
C PHE A 82 -19.08 -0.57 5.27
N GLY A 83 -19.43 -1.22 4.15
CA GLY A 83 -19.90 -0.50 2.96
C GLY A 83 -18.77 0.31 2.32
N ASP A 84 -18.88 1.64 2.36
CA ASP A 84 -17.92 2.59 1.78
C ASP A 84 -17.12 3.35 2.85
N GLU A 85 -17.02 2.80 4.06
CA GLU A 85 -16.27 3.35 5.19
C GLU A 85 -15.25 2.34 5.72
N ILE A 86 -14.06 2.81 6.11
CA ILE A 86 -13.05 2.00 6.80
C ILE A 86 -13.38 1.91 8.29
N ASP A 87 -13.49 0.70 8.83
CA ASP A 87 -13.70 0.40 10.26
C ASP A 87 -12.36 0.15 10.99
#